data_AF-A0A7C4UPL5-F1
#
_entry.id   AF-A0A7C4UPL5-F1
#
_cell.length_a   1.000
_cell.length_b   1.000
_cell.length_c   1.000
_cell.angle_alpha   90.00
_cell.angle_beta   90.00
_cell.angle_gamma   90.00
#
_symmetry.space_group_name_H-M   'P 1'
#
loop_
_entity.id
_entity.type
_entity.pdbx_description
1 polymer ?
#
loop_
_entity_poly.entity_id
_entity_poly.type
_entity_poly.pdbx_seq_one_letter_code
_entity_poly.pdbx_strand_id
1 'polypeptide(L)'
;MADREYFEQLLSEEYRDPALCWMFGDWLAERGDPAADVYYWQGRHFKRPAKAMATWDWWNEDSNNPEEIRLPTELWRLIEKQAHASWQNCKEFPTRQAADEALRKALRESAAPCA
;
A
#
# COMPACT_ATOMS: atom_id res chain seq x y z
N MET A 1 2.10 16.31 -14.75
CA MET A 1 3.07 16.00 -13.68
C MET A 1 2.62 16.61 -12.36
N ALA A 2 2.22 17.90 -12.33
CA ALA A 2 1.69 18.57 -11.12
C ALA A 2 0.58 17.82 -10.37
N ASP A 3 -0.42 17.26 -11.08
CA ASP A 3 -1.56 16.59 -10.41
C ASP A 3 -1.14 15.31 -9.66
N ARG A 4 -0.18 14.55 -10.19
CA ARG A 4 0.31 13.33 -9.53
C ARG A 4 1.02 13.66 -8.23
N GLU A 5 1.94 14.63 -8.29
CA GLU A 5 2.68 15.12 -7.13
C GLU A 5 1.71 15.67 -6.06
N TYR A 6 0.65 16.36 -6.48
CA TYR A 6 -0.40 16.83 -5.58
C TYR A 6 -1.13 15.69 -4.86
N PHE A 7 -1.59 14.66 -5.59
CA PHE A 7 -2.20 13.48 -4.98
C PHE A 7 -1.23 12.74 -4.06
N GLU A 8 0.02 12.55 -4.47
CA GLU A 8 1.04 11.89 -3.66
C GLU A 8 1.35 12.66 -2.38
N GLN A 9 1.34 14.00 -2.42
CA GLN A 9 1.47 14.84 -1.24
C GLN A 9 0.27 14.68 -0.31
N LEU A 10 -0.96 14.80 -0.81
CA LEU A 10 -2.18 14.62 -0.02
C LEU A 10 -2.22 13.23 0.63
N LEU A 11 -1.86 12.19 -0.11
CA LEU A 11 -1.78 10.82 0.40
C LEU A 11 -0.60 10.61 1.36
N SER A 12 0.29 11.58 1.54
CA SER A 12 1.34 11.53 2.56
C SER A 12 0.95 12.25 3.86
N GLU A 13 0.05 13.22 3.77
CA GLU A 13 -0.37 14.10 4.88
C GLU A 13 -1.75 13.68 5.45
N GLU A 14 -2.71 13.39 4.58
CA GLU A 14 -4.13 13.12 4.89
C GLU A 14 -4.56 11.69 4.53
N TYR A 15 -3.62 10.75 4.57
CA TYR A 15 -3.77 9.38 4.06
C TYR A 15 -4.83 8.50 4.74
N ARG A 16 -5.63 9.05 5.65
CA ARG A 16 -6.72 8.34 6.32
C ARG A 16 -8.03 8.44 5.55
N ASP A 17 -8.13 9.31 4.54
CA ASP A 17 -9.35 9.44 3.75
C ASP A 17 -9.39 8.39 2.62
N PRO A 18 -10.29 7.39 2.69
CA PRO A 18 -10.46 6.43 1.62
C PRO A 18 -10.91 7.10 0.32
N ALA A 19 -11.68 8.18 0.38
CA ALA A 19 -12.16 8.89 -0.79
C ALA A 19 -10.99 9.44 -1.63
N LEU A 20 -9.92 9.88 -0.98
CA LEU A 20 -8.69 10.30 -1.67
C LEU A 20 -8.03 9.15 -2.42
N CYS A 21 -8.07 7.93 -1.88
CA CYS A 21 -7.57 6.74 -2.57
C CYS A 21 -8.44 6.40 -3.79
N TRP A 22 -9.77 6.51 -3.67
CA TRP A 22 -10.68 6.31 -4.81
C TRP A 22 -10.46 7.36 -5.90
N MET A 23 -10.41 8.64 -5.54
CA MET A 23 -10.17 9.73 -6.49
C MET A 23 -8.83 9.59 -7.22
N PHE A 24 -7.76 9.21 -6.50
CA PHE A 24 -6.47 8.98 -7.15
C PHE A 24 -6.46 7.73 -8.01
N GLY A 25 -7.15 6.66 -7.57
CA GLY A 25 -7.39 5.46 -8.37
C GLY A 25 -8.08 5.77 -9.69
N ASP A 26 -9.15 6.56 -9.66
CA ASP A 26 -9.89 7.01 -10.86
C ASP A 26 -8.99 7.82 -11.80
N TRP A 27 -8.26 8.78 -11.25
CA TRP A 27 -7.32 9.60 -12.02
C TRP A 27 -6.23 8.75 -12.71
N LEU A 28 -5.73 7.70 -12.06
CA LEU A 28 -4.77 6.75 -12.63
C LEU A 28 -5.42 5.86 -13.70
N ALA A 29 -6.62 5.36 -13.44
CA ALA A 29 -7.35 4.48 -14.33
C ALA A 29 -7.71 5.17 -15.66
N GLU A 30 -8.12 6.44 -15.62
CA GLU A 30 -8.36 7.28 -16.82
C GLU A 30 -7.14 7.37 -17.74
N ARG A 31 -5.94 7.18 -17.19
CA ARG A 31 -4.65 7.24 -17.90
C ARG A 31 -4.12 5.86 -18.24
N GLY A 32 -4.84 4.80 -17.91
CA GLY A 32 -4.42 3.41 -18.09
C GLY A 32 -3.26 3.01 -17.19
N ASP A 33 -3.04 3.69 -16.06
CA ASP A 33 -1.98 3.33 -15.12
C ASP A 33 -2.44 2.14 -14.23
N PRO A 34 -1.79 0.97 -14.32
CA PRO A 34 -2.14 -0.20 -13.51
C PRO A 34 -1.89 -0.02 -12.01
N ALA A 35 -1.31 1.09 -11.56
CA ALA A 35 -1.26 1.42 -10.14
C ALA A 35 -2.64 1.72 -9.54
N ALA A 36 -3.66 2.01 -10.36
CA ALA A 36 -5.02 2.27 -9.90
C ALA A 36 -5.58 1.17 -8.97
N ASP A 37 -5.31 -0.10 -9.28
CA ASP A 37 -5.76 -1.26 -8.49
C ASP A 37 -5.32 -1.20 -7.03
N VAL A 38 -4.12 -0.67 -6.78
CA VAL A 38 -3.58 -0.51 -5.42
C VAL A 38 -4.43 0.46 -4.62
N TYR A 39 -4.76 1.61 -5.21
CA TYR A 39 -5.51 2.66 -4.52
C TYR A 39 -6.98 2.30 -4.34
N TYR A 40 -7.57 1.57 -5.29
CA TYR A 40 -8.89 0.99 -5.09
C TYR A 40 -8.91 -0.03 -3.96
N TRP A 41 -7.91 -0.91 -3.88
CA TRP A 41 -7.80 -1.87 -2.79
C TRP A 41 -7.63 -1.17 -1.44
N GLN A 42 -6.71 -0.19 -1.37
CA GLN A 42 -6.47 0.61 -0.17
C GLN A 42 -7.74 1.35 0.29
N GLY A 43 -8.44 2.01 -0.63
CA GLY A 43 -9.69 2.72 -0.35
C GLY A 43 -10.84 1.78 0.05
N ARG A 44 -10.93 0.59 -0.55
CA ARG A 44 -11.95 -0.42 -0.21
C ARG A 44 -11.73 -1.04 1.18
N HIS A 45 -10.48 -1.35 1.50
CA HIS A 45 -10.13 -2.07 2.72
C HIS A 45 -9.69 -1.15 3.87
N PHE A 46 -9.66 0.16 3.63
CA PHE A 46 -9.16 1.17 4.58
C PHE A 46 -7.72 0.84 5.01
N LYS A 47 -6.87 0.44 4.04
CA LYS A 47 -5.50 -0.02 4.27
C LYS A 47 -4.48 0.91 3.65
N ARG A 48 -3.31 1.05 4.28
CA ARG A 48 -2.28 2.01 3.88
C ARG A 48 -0.89 1.66 4.49
N PRO A 49 0.23 1.86 3.77
CA PRO A 49 1.54 1.77 4.38
C PRO A 49 1.71 2.89 5.42
N ALA A 50 2.36 2.57 6.52
CA ALA A 50 2.70 3.51 7.58
C ALA A 50 3.94 4.31 7.20
N LYS A 51 3.92 5.64 7.39
CA LYS A 51 5.13 6.46 7.28
C LYS A 51 5.92 6.37 8.59
N ALA A 52 7.11 5.76 8.54
CA ALA A 52 8.13 5.85 9.57
C ALA A 52 9.18 6.91 9.19
N MET A 53 10.11 7.24 10.10
CA MET A 53 11.05 8.38 9.98
C MET A 53 11.52 8.67 8.54
N ALA A 54 12.09 7.65 7.86
CA ALA A 54 12.57 7.75 6.49
C ALA A 54 12.06 6.60 5.59
N THR A 55 11.12 5.79 6.06
CA THR A 55 10.63 4.59 5.37
C THR A 55 9.11 4.53 5.35
N TRP A 56 8.61 3.64 4.52
CA TRP A 56 7.21 3.31 4.40
C TRP A 56 7.02 1.83 4.66
N ASP A 57 6.14 1.49 5.58
CA ASP A 57 6.11 0.16 6.16
C ASP A 57 4.75 -0.47 5.97
N TRP A 58 4.75 -1.72 5.51
CA TRP A 58 3.62 -2.60 5.70
C TRP A 58 3.82 -3.42 6.96
N TRP A 59 2.73 -3.69 7.66
CA TRP A 59 2.76 -4.50 8.87
C TRP A 59 1.90 -5.75 8.72
N ASN A 60 2.33 -6.85 9.33
CA ASN A 60 1.49 -8.00 9.60
C ASN A 60 0.68 -7.79 10.88
N GLU A 61 -0.27 -8.69 11.15
CA GLU A 61 -1.06 -8.71 12.38
C GLU A 61 -0.15 -8.71 13.63
N ASP A 62 -0.25 -7.62 14.39
CA ASP A 62 0.27 -7.45 15.75
C ASP A 62 -0.82 -6.70 16.53
N SER A 63 -1.04 -7.07 17.79
CA SER A 63 -2.08 -6.47 18.65
C SER A 63 -1.92 -4.96 18.81
N ASN A 64 -0.70 -4.43 18.63
CA ASN A 64 -0.40 -3.02 18.87
C ASN A 64 -0.48 -2.12 17.62
N ASN A 65 -0.54 -2.70 16.42
CA ASN A 65 -0.58 -1.92 15.19
C ASN A 65 -1.99 -1.40 14.89
N PRO A 66 -2.20 -0.19 14.36
CA PRO A 66 -3.49 0.23 13.84
C PRO A 66 -4.01 -0.71 12.74
N GLU A 67 -5.33 -0.95 12.65
CA GLU A 67 -5.88 -1.86 11.64
C GLU A 67 -5.57 -1.41 10.22
N GLU A 68 -5.45 -0.11 9.99
CA GLU A 68 -5.22 0.48 8.68
C GLU A 68 -3.84 0.13 8.11
N ILE A 69 -2.88 -0.28 8.93
CA ILE A 69 -1.52 -0.61 8.48
C ILE A 69 -1.26 -2.11 8.40
N ARG A 70 -2.19 -2.92 8.93
CA ARG A 70 -2.12 -4.39 8.93
C ARG A 70 -2.57 -4.95 7.59
N LEU A 71 -1.68 -5.64 6.89
CA LEU A 71 -2.05 -6.44 5.73
C LEU A 71 -2.66 -7.79 6.16
N PRO A 72 -3.63 -8.33 5.40
CA PRO A 72 -4.02 -9.72 5.52
C PRO A 72 -2.80 -10.65 5.41
N THR A 73 -2.77 -11.73 6.19
CA THR A 73 -1.63 -12.67 6.24
C THR A 73 -1.23 -13.21 4.87
N GLU A 74 -2.19 -13.41 3.96
CA GLU A 74 -1.94 -13.86 2.60
C GLU A 74 -1.11 -12.84 1.80
N LEU A 75 -1.58 -11.59 1.70
CA LEU A 75 -0.86 -10.52 1.01
C LEU A 75 0.47 -10.21 1.68
N TRP A 76 0.52 -10.27 3.02
CA TRP A 76 1.77 -10.13 3.76
C TRP A 76 2.83 -11.12 3.30
N ARG A 77 2.47 -12.39 3.11
CA ARG A 77 3.41 -13.45 2.68
C ARG A 77 3.87 -13.23 1.23
N LEU A 78 2.98 -12.77 0.35
CA LEU A 78 3.28 -12.54 -1.06
C LEU A 78 4.19 -11.32 -1.31
N ILE A 79 4.29 -10.37 -0.38
CA ILE A 79 5.26 -9.28 -0.51
C ILE A 79 6.69 -9.84 -0.43
N GLU A 80 7.42 -9.85 -1.55
CA GLU A 80 8.81 -10.32 -1.70
C GLU A 80 9.86 -9.37 -1.07
N LYS A 81 9.66 -8.97 0.18
CA LYS A 81 10.58 -8.18 0.98
C LYS A 81 10.82 -8.91 2.29
N GLN A 82 12.09 -9.05 2.68
CA GLN A 82 12.41 -9.61 4.00
C GLN A 82 11.88 -8.68 5.08
N ALA A 83 11.35 -9.28 6.15
CA ALA A 83 10.94 -8.52 7.32
C ALA A 83 12.15 -7.83 7.97
N HIS A 84 11.89 -6.73 8.68
CA HIS A 84 12.91 -6.01 9.41
C HIS A 84 13.49 -6.90 10.51
N ALA A 85 14.82 -6.85 10.72
CA ALA A 85 15.53 -7.75 11.63
C ALA A 85 15.00 -7.67 13.08
N SER A 86 14.69 -6.46 13.54
CA SER A 86 14.15 -6.19 14.89
C SER A 86 12.62 -6.25 14.96
N TRP A 87 11.93 -6.25 13.82
CA TRP A 87 10.47 -6.22 13.73
C TRP A 87 10.01 -7.19 12.65
N GLN A 88 9.85 -8.47 13.01
CA GLN A 88 9.52 -9.55 12.06
C GLN A 88 8.13 -9.39 11.41
N ASN A 89 7.27 -8.55 11.97
CA ASN A 89 5.97 -8.18 11.43
C ASN A 89 6.01 -6.88 10.61
N CYS A 90 7.18 -6.33 10.30
CA CYS A 90 7.35 -5.09 9.53
C CYS A 90 8.18 -5.35 8.27
N LYS A 91 7.74 -4.81 7.12
CA LYS A 91 8.46 -4.80 5.85
C LYS A 91 8.59 -3.36 5.41
N GLU A 92 9.82 -2.86 5.46
CA GLU A 92 10.15 -1.46 5.23
C GLU A 92 10.55 -1.21 3.77
N PHE A 93 10.08 -0.09 3.24
CA PHE A 93 10.34 0.36 1.89
C PHE A 93 10.90 1.79 1.90
N PRO A 94 11.83 2.12 0.99
CA PRO A 94 12.45 3.45 0.98
C PRO A 94 11.48 4.56 0.55
N THR A 95 10.42 4.21 -0.19
CA THR A 95 9.42 5.16 -0.66
C THR A 95 8.02 4.55 -0.58
N ARG A 96 7.00 5.41 -0.51
CA ARG A 96 5.60 4.99 -0.58
C ARG A 96 5.32 4.22 -1.86
N GLN A 97 5.83 4.72 -2.98
CA GLN A 97 5.67 4.07 -4.29
C GLN A 97 6.24 2.64 -4.29
N ALA A 98 7.37 2.40 -3.62
CA ALA A 98 7.93 1.06 -3.50
C ALA A 98 7.04 0.13 -2.65
N ALA A 99 6.44 0.65 -1.57
CA ALA A 99 5.48 -0.10 -0.76
C ALA A 99 4.19 -0.42 -1.54
N ASP A 100 3.67 0.55 -2.30
CA ASP A 100 2.49 0.40 -3.16
C ASP A 100 2.76 -0.59 -4.30
N GLU A 101 3.93 -0.53 -4.93
CA GLU A 101 4.32 -1.47 -5.97
C GLU A 101 4.46 -2.90 -5.45
N ALA A 102 5.00 -3.08 -4.23
CA ALA A 102 5.08 -4.39 -3.60
C ALA A 102 3.68 -4.97 -3.31
N LEU A 103 2.75 -4.14 -2.82
CA LEU A 103 1.35 -4.54 -2.66
C LEU A 103 0.71 -4.90 -4.00
N ARG A 104 0.95 -4.12 -5.06
CA ARG A 104 0.42 -4.41 -6.41
C ARG A 104 0.83 -5.80 -6.90
N LYS A 105 2.10 -6.16 -6.72
CA LYS A 105 2.61 -7.48 -7.11
C LYS A 105 1.90 -8.59 -6.32
N ALA A 106 1.80 -8.43 -5.00
CA ALA A 106 1.07 -9.35 -4.14
C ALA A 106 -0.41 -9.52 -4.54
N LEU A 107 -1.11 -8.44 -4.89
CA LEU A 107 -2.51 -8.49 -5.36
C LEU A 107 -2.65 -9.25 -6.69
N ARG A 108 -1.70 -9.08 -7.60
CA ARG A 108 -1.70 -9.80 -8.88
C ARG A 108 -1.45 -11.30 -8.68
N GLU A 109 -0.54 -11.64 -7.76
CA GLU A 109 -0.25 -13.02 -7.41
C GLU A 109 -1.43 -13.69 -6.70
N SER A 110 -2.10 -13.00 -5.78
CA SER A 110 -3.29 -13.54 -5.10
C SER A 110 -4.48 -13.73 -6.04
N ALA A 111 -4.56 -12.94 -7.12
CA ALA A 111 -5.60 -13.07 -8.14
C ALA A 111 -5.28 -14.14 -9.20
N ALA A 112 -4.05 -14.64 -9.27
CA ALA A 112 -3.69 -15.70 -10.18
C ALA A 112 -4.34 -17.02 -9.72
N PRO A 113 -5.00 -17.78 -10.62
CA PRO A 113 -5.49 -19.10 -10.26
C PRO A 113 -4.31 -19.96 -9.80
N CYS A 114 -4.47 -20.71 -8.70
CA CYS A 114 -3.49 -21.70 -8.25
C CYS A 114 -3.06 -22.56 -9.46
N ALA A 115 -1.80 -22.43 -9.85
CA ALA A 115 -1.18 -23.24 -10.90
C ALA A 115 -0.87 -24.66 -10.39
#